data_AF-A0A319BUD0-F1
#
_entry.id   AF-A0A319BUD0-F1
#
_cell.length_a   1.000
_cell.length_b   1.000
_cell.length_c   1.000
_cell.angle_alpha   90.00
_cell.angle_beta   90.00
_cell.angle_gamma   90.00
#
_symmetry.space_group_name_H-M   'P 1'
#
loop_
_entity.id
_entity.type
_entity.pdbx_description
1 polymer ?
#
loop_
_entity_poly.entity_id
_entity_poly.type
_entity_poly.pdbx_seq_one_letter_code
_entity_poly.pdbx_strand_id
1 'polypeptide(L)'
;MKFLSYITAITILASVASTSPTPANLIPRACTTIAPTAIDVLDSANPNTPSIGQQFSLARTATANTKISALTFAGIPDDATGCMLAIDIPALAQPIATGSSQADIWTTNPWDLTSPPTWNNQPTRREMVSTFQFPTSPTTSPFHTILASNTCSNEMSFLALQSTWQTSPGSVNFQNSIGGSQPIGFSLVYNC
;
A
#
# COMPACT_ATOMS: atom_id res chain seq x y z
N MET A 1 14.70 -29.73 -83.35
CA MET A 1 15.58 -29.17 -82.30
C MET A 1 14.69 -28.91 -81.08
N LYS A 2 14.80 -29.70 -79.99
CA LYS A 2 15.52 -29.35 -78.74
C LYS A 2 14.88 -28.11 -78.06
N PHE A 3 14.32 -28.08 -76.85
CA PHE A 3 14.47 -28.87 -75.62
C PHE A 3 13.21 -28.73 -74.73
N LEU A 4 13.01 -29.69 -73.80
CA LEU A 4 12.16 -29.56 -72.60
C LEU A 4 12.60 -28.37 -71.72
N SER A 5 11.70 -27.84 -70.87
CA SER A 5 12.04 -27.56 -69.46
C SER A 5 10.84 -27.24 -68.57
N TYR A 6 10.83 -27.91 -67.41
CA TYR A 6 9.98 -27.78 -66.23
C TYR A 6 10.28 -26.52 -65.43
N ILE A 7 9.29 -25.91 -64.77
CA ILE A 7 9.47 -25.15 -63.51
C ILE A 7 8.20 -25.33 -62.64
N THR A 8 8.13 -26.39 -61.83
CA THR A 8 8.22 -26.40 -60.34
C THR A 8 7.24 -25.48 -59.60
N ALA A 9 6.18 -26.10 -59.05
CA ALA A 9 5.33 -25.53 -58.00
C ALA A 9 6.11 -25.47 -56.67
N ILE A 10 6.16 -24.30 -56.05
CA ILE A 10 6.83 -24.07 -54.76
C ILE A 10 5.75 -24.03 -53.68
N THR A 11 5.52 -25.16 -53.01
CA THR A 11 4.75 -25.22 -51.77
C THR A 11 5.66 -24.85 -50.60
N ILE A 12 5.50 -23.63 -50.08
CA ILE A 12 6.18 -23.19 -48.86
C ILE A 12 5.43 -23.81 -47.67
N LEU A 13 5.97 -24.89 -47.09
CA LEU A 13 5.57 -25.36 -45.77
C LEU A 13 6.14 -24.40 -44.73
N ALA A 14 5.30 -23.52 -44.18
CA ALA A 14 5.62 -22.78 -42.96
C ALA A 14 5.48 -23.72 -41.76
N SER A 15 6.59 -24.30 -41.33
CA SER A 15 6.69 -25.01 -40.06
C SER A 15 6.57 -24.00 -38.92
N VAL A 16 5.36 -23.80 -38.42
CA VAL A 16 5.16 -23.15 -37.12
C VAL A 16 5.68 -24.10 -36.05
N ALA A 17 6.95 -23.91 -35.66
CA ALA A 17 7.49 -24.54 -34.47
C ALA A 17 6.73 -23.97 -33.28
N SER A 18 5.72 -24.69 -32.81
CA SER A 18 5.07 -24.47 -31.53
C SER A 18 6.07 -24.81 -30.43
N THR A 19 6.94 -23.87 -30.11
CA THR A 19 7.72 -23.91 -28.88
C THR A 19 6.72 -23.77 -27.73
N SER A 20 6.23 -24.90 -27.22
CA SER A 20 5.51 -24.92 -25.96
C SER A 20 6.43 -24.32 -24.90
N PRO A 21 6.05 -23.24 -24.19
CA PRO A 21 6.87 -22.70 -23.13
C PRO A 21 7.17 -23.83 -22.15
N THR A 22 8.45 -24.12 -21.94
CA THR A 22 8.87 -25.07 -20.93
C THR A 22 8.34 -24.56 -19.59
N PRO A 23 7.60 -25.35 -18.81
CA PRO A 23 7.13 -24.93 -17.51
C PRO A 23 8.35 -24.52 -16.67
N ALA A 24 8.54 -23.22 -16.48
CA ALA A 24 9.57 -22.72 -15.61
C ALA A 24 9.18 -23.12 -14.19
N ASN A 25 10.09 -23.79 -13.49
CA ASN A 25 9.93 -24.03 -12.06
C ASN A 25 10.10 -22.68 -11.35
N LEU A 26 9.00 -21.97 -11.13
CA LEU A 26 8.99 -20.69 -10.43
C LEU A 26 9.22 -20.97 -8.95
N ILE A 27 10.47 -20.81 -8.51
CA ILE A 27 10.79 -20.80 -7.08
C ILE A 27 10.04 -19.62 -6.46
N PRO A 28 9.25 -19.81 -5.41
CA PRO A 28 8.60 -18.71 -4.70
C PRO A 28 9.65 -17.69 -4.27
N ARG A 29 9.52 -16.44 -4.71
CA ARG A 29 10.41 -15.38 -4.23
C ARG A 29 10.09 -15.11 -2.77
N ALA A 30 11.13 -15.01 -1.94
CA ALA A 30 10.96 -14.57 -0.57
C ALA A 30 10.55 -13.09 -0.60
N CYS A 31 9.30 -12.81 -0.22
CA CYS A 31 8.82 -11.45 -0.03
C CYS A 31 9.68 -10.70 0.98
N THR A 32 9.97 -9.44 0.69
CA THR A 32 10.59 -8.51 1.63
C THR A 32 9.53 -7.61 2.22
N THR A 33 9.53 -7.44 3.54
CA THR A 33 8.60 -6.58 4.27
C THR A 33 9.37 -5.48 4.99
N ILE A 34 8.96 -4.22 4.79
CA ILE A 34 9.54 -3.06 5.48
C ILE A 34 8.48 -2.27 6.24
N ALA A 35 8.91 -1.63 7.33
CA ALA A 35 8.08 -0.72 8.10
C ALA A 35 8.00 0.63 7.38
N PRO A 36 6.98 1.46 7.67
CA PRO A 36 7.05 2.87 7.37
C PRO A 36 8.34 3.43 7.98
N THR A 37 9.09 4.17 7.19
CA THR A 37 10.22 4.96 7.67
C THR A 37 9.72 6.00 8.67
N ALA A 38 8.54 6.55 8.43
CA ALA A 38 7.82 7.38 9.38
C ALA A 38 6.30 7.36 9.14
N ILE A 39 5.57 7.62 10.22
CA ILE A 39 4.17 8.01 10.22
C ILE A 39 4.09 9.40 10.87
N ASP A 40 3.47 10.35 10.18
CA ASP A 40 3.21 11.69 10.69
C ASP A 40 1.71 11.89 10.92
N VAL A 41 1.33 12.26 12.15
CA VAL A 41 -0.05 12.58 12.50
C VAL A 41 -0.29 14.07 12.30
N LEU A 42 -1.00 14.41 11.24
CA LEU A 42 -1.39 15.77 10.94
C LEU A 42 -2.64 16.10 11.75
N ASP A 43 -2.49 17.02 12.70
CA ASP A 43 -3.54 17.42 13.65
C ASP A 43 -4.03 18.84 13.35
N SER A 44 -5.34 19.00 13.17
CA SER A 44 -5.94 20.31 12.91
C SER A 44 -5.79 21.28 14.08
N ALA A 45 -5.59 20.77 15.30
CA ALA A 45 -5.33 21.60 16.48
C ALA A 45 -3.91 22.17 16.51
N ASN A 46 -2.96 21.58 15.77
CA ASN A 46 -1.56 22.00 15.70
C ASN A 46 -1.10 22.08 14.23
N PRO A 47 -1.68 22.97 13.40
CA PRO A 47 -1.75 22.73 11.98
C PRO A 47 -0.45 22.94 11.19
N ASN A 48 0.59 23.49 11.83
CA ASN A 48 1.90 23.73 11.24
C ASN A 48 3.02 22.93 11.95
N THR A 49 2.66 22.03 12.87
CA THR A 49 3.63 21.27 13.66
C THR A 49 3.57 19.80 13.25
N PRO A 50 4.65 19.26 12.67
CA PRO A 50 4.77 17.83 12.41
C PRO A 50 4.72 17.00 13.71
N SER A 51 4.09 15.83 13.66
CA SER A 51 4.02 14.85 14.75
C SER A 51 4.53 13.50 14.24
N ILE A 52 5.81 13.49 13.87
CA ILE A 52 6.51 12.35 13.28
C ILE A 52 6.79 11.28 14.34
N GLY A 53 6.52 10.02 13.98
CA GLY A 53 6.90 8.86 14.77
C GLY A 53 6.45 7.59 14.07
N GLN A 54 5.95 6.64 14.86
CA GLN A 54 5.30 5.42 14.36
C GLN A 54 3.87 5.30 14.91
N GLN A 55 3.33 6.36 15.51
CA GLN A 55 1.95 6.39 15.97
C GLN A 55 1.04 6.63 14.77
N PHE A 56 0.06 5.75 14.57
CA PHE A 56 -1.02 5.97 13.61
C PHE A 56 -2.22 6.53 14.35
N SER A 57 -2.80 7.62 13.84
CA SER A 57 -3.99 8.23 14.43
C SER A 57 -4.88 8.86 13.38
N LEU A 58 -6.17 8.50 13.44
CA LEU A 58 -7.23 9.15 12.69
C LEU A 58 -8.28 9.65 13.69
N ALA A 59 -8.85 10.81 13.42
CA ALA A 59 -9.97 11.30 14.19
C ALA A 59 -10.85 12.20 13.34
N ARG A 60 -12.14 12.19 13.63
CA ARG A 60 -13.11 13.04 12.97
C ARG A 60 -14.23 13.46 13.91
N THR A 61 -14.84 14.60 13.58
CA THR A 61 -16.18 14.96 14.03
C THR A 61 -17.23 14.42 13.06
N ALA A 62 -18.50 14.74 13.29
CA ALA A 62 -19.58 14.43 12.36
C ALA A 62 -19.33 14.99 10.94
N THR A 63 -18.61 16.11 10.81
CA THR A 63 -18.52 16.87 9.55
C THR A 63 -17.12 16.92 8.94
N ALA A 64 -16.06 16.69 9.71
CA ALA A 64 -14.68 16.83 9.22
C ALA A 64 -13.69 15.95 9.96
N ASN A 65 -12.61 15.55 9.26
CA ASN A 65 -11.43 15.00 9.89
C ASN A 65 -10.76 16.06 10.77
N THR A 66 -10.22 15.65 11.91
CA THR A 66 -9.42 16.46 12.83
C THR A 66 -8.01 15.90 12.99
N LYS A 67 -7.82 14.60 12.73
CA LYS A 67 -6.50 13.98 12.59
C LYS A 67 -6.49 13.07 11.37
N ILE A 68 -5.40 13.14 10.62
CA ILE A 68 -5.10 12.25 9.50
C ILE A 68 -3.65 11.78 9.64
N SER A 69 -3.29 10.64 9.04
CA SER A 69 -1.94 10.09 9.13
C SER A 69 -1.30 9.98 7.75
N ALA A 70 -0.15 10.62 7.58
CA ALA A 70 0.71 10.42 6.42
C ALA A 70 1.72 9.31 6.73
N LEU A 71 1.98 8.42 5.77
CA LEU A 71 2.96 7.35 5.89
C LEU A 71 3.99 7.50 4.77
N THR A 72 5.26 7.24 5.05
CA THR A 72 6.31 7.18 4.03
C THR A 72 7.18 5.95 4.22
N PHE A 73 7.55 5.33 3.10
CA PHE A 73 8.43 4.17 3.01
C PHE A 73 9.59 4.55 2.11
N ALA A 74 10.80 4.56 2.65
CA ALA A 74 12.03 4.86 1.92
C ALA A 74 12.99 3.68 1.91
N GLY A 75 14.00 3.74 1.03
CA GLY A 75 15.01 2.69 0.91
C GLY A 75 14.52 1.45 0.17
N ILE A 76 13.48 1.60 -0.66
CA ILE A 76 13.00 0.54 -1.55
C ILE A 76 14.04 0.42 -2.69
N PRO A 77 14.60 -0.77 -2.96
CA PRO A 77 15.57 -0.94 -4.05
C PRO A 77 14.99 -0.53 -5.42
N ASP A 78 15.81 0.06 -6.29
CA ASP A 78 15.37 0.51 -7.63
C ASP A 78 14.93 -0.66 -8.54
N ASP A 79 15.38 -1.88 -8.24
CA ASP A 79 14.99 -3.12 -8.92
C ASP A 79 13.85 -3.87 -8.21
N ALA A 80 13.27 -3.30 -7.15
CA ALA A 80 12.14 -3.89 -6.46
C ALA A 80 10.91 -3.96 -7.37
N THR A 81 10.16 -5.05 -7.26
CA THR A 81 8.92 -5.27 -8.02
C THR A 81 7.76 -5.61 -7.11
N GLY A 82 6.54 -5.29 -7.53
CA GLY A 82 5.31 -5.71 -6.83
C GLY A 82 5.15 -5.07 -5.45
N CYS A 83 5.34 -3.76 -5.33
CA CYS A 83 5.19 -3.06 -4.06
C CYS A 83 3.73 -3.01 -3.62
N MET A 84 3.45 -3.64 -2.49
CA MET A 84 2.13 -3.81 -1.92
C MET A 84 2.05 -3.15 -0.55
N LEU A 85 1.13 -2.21 -0.38
CA LEU A 85 0.80 -1.68 0.93
C LEU A 85 -0.08 -2.72 1.65
N ALA A 86 0.36 -3.16 2.82
CA ALA A 86 -0.36 -4.12 3.64
C ALA A 86 -0.74 -3.52 5.00
N ILE A 87 -1.72 -4.12 5.65
CA ILE A 87 -2.04 -3.86 7.05
C ILE A 87 -2.22 -5.18 7.80
N ASP A 88 -1.60 -5.24 8.97
CA ASP A 88 -1.70 -6.33 9.94
C ASP A 88 -2.46 -5.83 11.17
N ILE A 89 -3.46 -6.58 11.61
CA ILE A 89 -4.18 -6.34 12.85
C ILE A 89 -4.11 -7.64 13.67
N PRO A 90 -3.49 -7.63 14.86
CA PRO A 90 -3.41 -8.83 15.68
C PRO A 90 -4.78 -9.17 16.29
N ALA A 91 -4.85 -10.28 17.03
CA ALA A 91 -5.99 -10.47 17.94
C ALA A 91 -5.99 -9.36 18.99
N LEU A 92 -7.09 -8.60 19.08
CA LEU A 92 -7.22 -7.43 19.92
C LEU A 92 -8.03 -7.75 21.16
N ALA A 93 -7.41 -7.63 22.33
CA ALA A 93 -8.14 -7.68 23.61
C ALA A 93 -8.98 -6.39 23.84
N GLN A 94 -8.54 -5.27 23.27
CA GLN A 94 -9.20 -3.97 23.32
C GLN A 94 -9.25 -3.37 21.91
N PRO A 95 -10.34 -2.70 21.51
CA PRO A 95 -10.44 -2.10 20.19
C PRO A 95 -9.43 -0.97 19.99
N ILE A 96 -8.96 -0.81 18.76
CA ILE A 96 -8.06 0.29 18.35
C ILE A 96 -8.81 1.46 17.73
N ALA A 97 -10.14 1.33 17.57
CA ALA A 97 -10.99 2.34 17.01
C ALA A 97 -12.29 2.50 17.81
N THR A 98 -12.91 3.68 17.71
CA THR A 98 -14.22 3.97 18.30
C THR A 98 -15.08 4.77 17.32
N GLY A 99 -16.40 4.57 17.35
CA GLY A 99 -17.32 5.30 16.47
C GLY A 99 -17.08 5.02 14.98
N SER A 100 -17.11 6.08 14.16
CA SER A 100 -16.68 6.00 12.75
C SER A 100 -15.22 5.55 12.66
N SER A 101 -14.93 4.58 11.82
CA SER A 101 -13.58 3.98 11.74
C SER A 101 -13.21 3.47 10.34
N GLN A 102 -14.02 3.77 9.30
CA GLN A 102 -13.57 3.53 7.93
C GLN A 102 -12.56 4.60 7.53
N ALA A 103 -11.44 4.18 6.95
CA ALA A 103 -10.42 5.05 6.39
C ALA A 103 -10.33 4.88 4.88
N ASP A 104 -10.17 5.99 4.17
CA ASP A 104 -9.72 6.03 2.79
C ASP A 104 -8.20 6.12 2.78
N ILE A 105 -7.56 5.29 1.96
CA ILE A 105 -6.11 5.26 1.79
C ILE A 105 -5.77 5.81 0.41
N TRP A 106 -4.95 6.85 0.38
CA TRP A 106 -4.54 7.54 -0.83
C TRP A 106 -3.05 7.37 -1.04
N THR A 107 -2.63 7.19 -2.28
CA THR A 107 -1.24 7.48 -2.68
C THR A 107 -1.02 8.99 -2.71
N THR A 108 0.23 9.40 -2.53
CA THR A 108 0.60 10.81 -2.50
C THR A 108 1.88 11.08 -3.27
N ASN A 109 2.22 12.36 -3.46
CA ASN A 109 3.60 12.73 -3.74
C ASN A 109 4.50 12.26 -2.58
N PRO A 110 5.73 11.78 -2.88
CA PRO A 110 6.68 11.36 -1.85
C PRO A 110 6.99 12.52 -0.88
N TRP A 111 7.30 12.17 0.36
CA TRP A 111 7.71 13.08 1.42
C TRP A 111 8.63 12.36 2.40
N ASP A 112 9.59 13.11 2.95
CA ASP A 112 10.62 12.58 3.84
C ASP A 112 10.69 13.32 5.18
N LEU A 113 11.65 12.92 6.01
CA LEU A 113 11.89 13.52 7.33
C LEU A 113 12.53 14.92 7.29
N THR A 114 13.02 15.37 6.13
CA THR A 114 13.66 16.69 5.98
C THR A 114 12.63 17.79 5.76
N SER A 115 11.50 17.46 5.13
CA SER A 115 10.36 18.35 4.93
C SER A 115 9.05 17.60 5.24
N PRO A 116 8.81 17.24 6.51
CA PRO A 116 7.64 16.49 6.92
C PRO A 116 6.35 17.28 6.63
N PRO A 117 5.25 16.60 6.28
CA PRO A 117 3.98 17.23 6.02
C PRO A 117 3.39 17.85 7.30
N THR A 118 2.45 18.77 7.12
CA THR A 118 1.67 19.33 8.23
C THR A 118 0.20 19.37 7.83
N TRP A 119 -0.70 19.64 8.77
CA TRP A 119 -2.12 19.79 8.45
C TRP A 119 -2.38 20.85 7.38
N ASN A 120 -1.68 21.98 7.43
CA ASN A 120 -1.81 23.06 6.44
C ASN A 120 -1.02 22.80 5.15
N ASN A 121 -0.03 21.91 5.19
CA ASN A 121 0.76 21.50 4.03
C ASN A 121 0.76 19.97 3.90
N GLN A 122 -0.42 19.42 3.59
CA GLN A 122 -0.61 17.98 3.43
C GLN A 122 0.08 17.50 2.15
N PRO A 123 0.57 16.25 2.10
CA PRO A 123 1.10 15.70 0.88
C PRO A 123 0.00 15.66 -0.19
N THR A 124 0.35 16.02 -1.43
CA THR A 124 -0.63 16.06 -2.52
C THR A 124 -1.15 14.65 -2.79
N ARG A 125 -2.45 14.44 -2.60
CA ARG A 125 -3.15 13.19 -2.92
C ARG A 125 -3.11 12.94 -4.42
N ARG A 126 -2.86 11.68 -4.81
CA ARG A 126 -2.92 11.21 -6.20
C ARG A 126 -4.17 10.37 -6.40
N GLU A 127 -4.12 9.10 -6.01
CA GLU A 127 -5.19 8.13 -6.24
C GLU A 127 -5.65 7.54 -4.92
N MET A 128 -6.97 7.37 -4.75
CA MET A 128 -7.49 6.56 -3.66
C MET A 128 -7.31 5.08 -4.04
N VAL A 129 -6.48 4.37 -3.29
CA VAL A 129 -6.09 2.99 -3.61
C VAL A 129 -6.82 1.96 -2.78
N SER A 130 -7.40 2.34 -1.63
CA SER A 130 -8.10 1.40 -0.77
C SER A 130 -9.06 2.10 0.20
N THR A 131 -9.92 1.29 0.81
CA THR A 131 -10.65 1.63 2.02
C THR A 131 -10.44 0.55 3.06
N PHE A 132 -10.29 0.91 4.33
CA PHE A 132 -10.10 -0.06 5.42
C PHE A 132 -10.99 0.25 6.62
N GLN A 133 -11.69 -0.76 7.13
CA GLN A 133 -12.55 -0.66 8.30
C GLN A 133 -11.78 -1.11 9.55
N PHE A 134 -11.39 -0.18 10.41
CA PHE A 134 -10.68 -0.53 11.64
C PHE A 134 -11.63 -1.15 12.68
N PRO A 135 -11.21 -2.21 13.42
CA PRO A 135 -12.06 -2.86 14.42
C PRO A 135 -12.42 -1.93 15.58
N THR A 136 -13.74 -1.77 15.80
CA THR A 136 -14.31 -1.02 16.93
C THR A 136 -14.70 -1.94 18.10
N SER A 137 -14.30 -3.21 18.05
CA SER A 137 -14.54 -4.21 19.09
C SER A 137 -13.34 -5.15 19.18
N PRO A 138 -13.17 -5.86 20.31
CA PRO A 138 -12.15 -6.91 20.43
C PRO A 138 -12.22 -7.93 19.29
N THR A 139 -11.07 -8.46 18.88
CA THR A 139 -10.96 -9.47 17.81
C THR A 139 -10.25 -10.71 18.35
N THR A 140 -10.67 -11.89 17.91
CA THR A 140 -10.11 -13.17 18.39
C THR A 140 -9.09 -13.78 17.43
N SER A 141 -9.03 -13.28 16.19
CA SER A 141 -8.13 -13.79 15.16
C SER A 141 -7.32 -12.64 14.56
N PRO A 142 -6.02 -12.84 14.30
CA PRO A 142 -5.24 -11.89 13.55
C PRO A 142 -5.77 -11.80 12.12
N PHE A 143 -5.56 -10.64 11.52
CA PHE A 143 -5.99 -10.30 10.18
C PHE A 143 -4.83 -9.64 9.44
N HIS A 144 -4.60 -10.07 8.21
CA HIS A 144 -3.63 -9.50 7.29
C HIS A 144 -4.33 -9.23 5.96
N THR A 145 -4.09 -8.08 5.34
CA THR A 145 -4.58 -7.81 3.99
C THR A 145 -3.69 -6.86 3.22
N ILE A 146 -3.70 -7.03 1.90
CA ILE A 146 -3.10 -6.09 0.96
C ILE A 146 -4.13 -5.01 0.63
N LEU A 147 -3.79 -3.77 0.92
CA LEU A 147 -4.63 -2.61 0.68
C LEU A 147 -4.45 -2.06 -0.74
N ALA A 148 -3.21 -2.07 -1.25
CA ALA A 148 -2.88 -1.55 -2.56
C ALA A 148 -1.70 -2.31 -3.16
N SER A 149 -1.61 -2.34 -4.49
CA SER A 149 -0.45 -2.83 -5.23
C SER A 149 -0.10 -1.83 -6.33
N ASN A 150 1.15 -1.36 -6.32
CA ASN A 150 1.62 -0.31 -7.21
C ASN A 150 2.99 -0.66 -7.80
N THR A 151 3.39 0.08 -8.82
CA THR A 151 4.78 0.05 -9.28
C THR A 151 5.68 0.60 -8.17
N CYS A 152 6.78 -0.09 -7.90
CA CYS A 152 7.73 0.33 -6.90
C CYS A 152 8.42 1.64 -7.30
N SER A 153 8.70 2.47 -6.30
CA SER A 153 9.62 3.60 -6.37
C SER A 153 10.50 3.58 -5.13
N ASN A 154 11.68 4.20 -5.18
CA ASN A 154 12.61 4.23 -4.03
C ASN A 154 11.95 4.77 -2.75
N GLU A 155 11.01 5.69 -2.94
CA GLU A 155 10.16 6.24 -1.90
C GLU A 155 8.69 6.13 -2.30
N MET A 156 7.85 5.63 -1.41
CA MET A 156 6.41 5.51 -1.58
C MET A 156 5.69 6.08 -0.36
N SER A 157 4.72 6.96 -0.60
CA SER A 157 4.02 7.65 0.48
C SER A 157 2.51 7.60 0.33
N PHE A 158 1.83 7.47 1.46
CA PHE A 158 0.39 7.31 1.55
C PHE A 158 -0.22 8.30 2.54
N LEU A 159 -1.50 8.58 2.39
CA LEU A 159 -2.28 9.38 3.32
C LEU A 159 -3.55 8.61 3.69
N ALA A 160 -3.75 8.42 4.99
CA ALA A 160 -4.95 7.83 5.55
C ALA A 160 -5.80 8.92 6.23
N LEU A 161 -7.08 8.94 5.92
CA LEU A 161 -8.07 9.81 6.53
C LEU A 161 -9.40 9.07 6.66
N GLN A 162 -10.25 9.45 7.60
CA GLN A 162 -11.55 8.80 7.70
C GLN A 162 -12.44 9.17 6.52
N SER A 163 -13.15 8.18 5.97
CA SER A 163 -13.95 8.33 4.75
C SER A 163 -15.00 9.41 4.90
N THR A 164 -15.01 10.37 3.98
CA THR A 164 -15.78 11.62 4.09
C THR A 164 -17.29 11.41 4.20
N TRP A 165 -17.82 10.29 3.69
CA TRP A 165 -19.24 9.95 3.73
C TRP A 165 -19.77 9.58 5.12
N GLN A 166 -18.90 9.21 6.07
CA GLN A 166 -19.35 8.92 7.45
C GLN A 166 -19.87 10.20 8.10
N THR A 167 -20.94 10.13 8.88
CA THR A 167 -21.59 11.32 9.48
C THR A 167 -21.48 11.38 11.01
N SER A 168 -20.70 10.48 11.60
CA SER A 168 -20.56 10.37 13.05
C SER A 168 -19.10 10.63 13.48
N PRO A 169 -18.88 11.08 14.72
CA PRO A 169 -17.55 11.13 15.28
C PRO A 169 -16.91 9.75 15.36
N GLY A 170 -15.58 9.71 15.35
CA GLY A 170 -14.84 8.50 15.56
C GLY A 170 -13.34 8.72 15.58
N SER A 171 -12.62 7.66 15.92
CA SER A 171 -11.17 7.69 16.03
C SER A 171 -10.56 6.31 15.81
N VAL A 172 -9.30 6.30 15.38
CA VAL A 172 -8.44 5.13 15.28
C VAL A 172 -7.10 5.52 15.89
N ASN A 173 -6.52 4.69 16.75
CA ASN A 173 -5.24 5.01 17.38
C ASN A 173 -4.46 3.75 17.77
N PHE A 174 -3.26 3.56 17.22
CA PHE A 174 -2.34 2.50 17.63
C PHE A 174 -0.89 2.82 17.25
N GLN A 175 0.05 2.25 17.99
CA GLN A 175 1.48 2.32 17.67
C GLN A 175 1.81 1.27 16.60
N ASN A 176 2.35 1.68 15.47
CA ASN A 176 2.75 0.79 14.38
C ASN A 176 3.98 -0.04 14.77
N SER A 177 3.91 -1.36 14.59
CA SER A 177 4.99 -2.31 14.83
C SER A 177 4.81 -3.55 13.96
N ILE A 178 5.66 -3.73 12.96
CA ILE A 178 5.51 -4.80 11.94
C ILE A 178 6.34 -6.06 12.23
N GLY A 179 6.87 -6.19 13.44
CA GLY A 179 7.71 -7.32 13.86
C GLY A 179 7.23 -7.94 15.18
N GLY A 180 7.73 -9.14 15.48
CA GLY A 180 7.38 -9.89 16.68
C GLY A 180 6.12 -10.75 16.52
N SER A 181 5.57 -11.23 17.65
CA SER A 181 4.44 -12.16 17.66
C SER A 181 3.06 -11.52 17.50
N GLN A 182 2.99 -10.18 17.56
CA GLN A 182 1.74 -9.41 17.46
C GLN A 182 1.97 -8.16 16.59
N PRO A 183 2.23 -8.32 15.28
CA PRO A 183 2.40 -7.19 14.38
C PRO A 183 1.09 -6.40 14.30
N ILE A 184 1.20 -5.08 14.29
CA ILE A 184 0.07 -4.16 14.13
C ILE A 184 0.46 -2.98 13.24
N GLY A 185 -0.43 -2.66 12.31
CA GLY A 185 -0.32 -1.49 11.45
C GLY A 185 0.17 -1.81 10.04
N PHE A 186 0.70 -0.78 9.40
CA PHE A 186 1.05 -0.78 7.99
C PHE A 186 2.46 -1.29 7.75
N SER A 187 2.62 -2.02 6.66
CA SER A 187 3.89 -2.45 6.10
C SER A 187 3.88 -2.32 4.58
N LEU A 188 5.06 -2.27 3.96
CA LEU A 188 5.20 -2.41 2.52
C LEU A 188 5.87 -3.75 2.24
N VAL A 189 5.23 -4.56 1.40
CA VAL A 189 5.69 -5.88 0.98
C VAL A 189 6.08 -5.80 -0.49
N TYR A 190 7.25 -6.29 -0.87
CA TYR A 190 7.72 -6.28 -2.26
C TYR A 190 8.59 -7.51 -2.56
N ASN A 191 8.91 -7.70 -3.84
CA ASN A 191 9.64 -8.87 -4.36
C ASN A 191 8.93 -10.21 -4.07
N CYS A 192 7.61 -10.16 -4.06
CA CYS A 192 6.72 -11.28 -4.30
C CYS A 192 6.41 -11.31 -5.83
#